data_AF-A0A8J3EBJ3-F1
#
_entry.id   AF-A0A8J3EBJ3-F1
#
_cell.length_a   1.000
_cell.length_b   1.000
_cell.length_c   1.000
_cell.angle_alpha   90.00
_cell.angle_beta   90.00
_cell.angle_gamma   90.00
#
_symmetry.space_group_name_H-M   'P 1'
#
loop_
_entity.id
_entity.type
_entity.pdbx_description
1 polymer ?
#
loop_
_entity_poly.entity_id
_entity_poly.type
_entity_poly.pdbx_seq_one_letter_code
_entity_poly.pdbx_strand_id
1 'polypeptide(L)'
;MDHAWPLEDPGFVAAWRAACEADPVLAHWRIGAALRFAVASGSAETTFAFGEAPPGPPAFTLRAPPSVWAKFLAPVPPRHHHNLFAMRARVPEFAVEGDELALAQHCHIARRTLEVGRWLVLHGTQANAPVPAFPRPSLPEGEPAAIAGAYLPIRVDGTAYRVYREQAGEGPRDLLCLHTAGADGRQFHRLMADRRLTRHWRLTAFDLPWHGKSPPPAAAPPGSWRLTTDRYVAIIMEVVRAAGLVRPVVLGASMSGEICLELALRHPEAFSAIIACEATDNIQGRQTPWANHPRVNQSVFVPEWVFGLMAPQSPAECAAEIWWHYSQGGHATFARDIEFYSGEWDARERVHRIDTARCPLFMLTGEYDYSCTVEASAATAAKIRGARFTAMPGIGHFPFAENPPLFAEHLLPILDEIRATARE
;
A
#
# COMPACT_ATOMS: atom_id res chain seq x y z
N MET A 1 -31.72 -1.90 6.09
CA MET A 1 -31.76 -0.83 7.10
C MET A 1 -30.64 0.11 6.76
N ASP A 2 -30.96 1.36 6.45
CA ASP A 2 -29.97 2.38 6.07
C ASP A 2 -29.24 2.85 7.33
N HIS A 3 -28.15 2.16 7.67
CA HIS A 3 -27.31 2.48 8.83
C HIS A 3 -26.43 3.70 8.50
N ALA A 4 -27.00 4.90 8.38
CA ALA A 4 -26.21 6.14 8.42
C ALA A 4 -25.77 6.45 9.86
N TRP A 5 -24.87 7.42 10.04
CA TRP A 5 -24.52 7.88 11.40
C TRP A 5 -25.76 8.38 12.14
N PRO A 6 -26.14 7.80 13.30
CA PRO A 6 -27.31 8.25 14.06
C PRO A 6 -26.93 9.48 14.91
N LEU A 7 -26.53 10.57 14.25
CA LEU A 7 -26.05 11.79 14.91
C LEU A 7 -27.15 12.57 15.63
N GLU A 8 -28.41 12.33 15.28
CA GLU A 8 -29.58 12.94 15.92
C GLU A 8 -29.96 12.23 17.24
N ASP A 9 -29.40 11.04 17.51
CA ASP A 9 -29.56 10.33 18.78
C ASP A 9 -28.47 10.78 19.77
N PRO A 10 -28.81 11.59 20.80
CA PRO A 10 -27.83 12.07 21.77
C PRO A 10 -27.20 10.93 22.58
N GLY A 11 -27.94 9.82 22.79
CA GLY A 11 -27.46 8.64 23.50
C GLY A 11 -26.35 7.94 22.74
N PHE A 12 -26.51 7.77 21.42
CA PHE A 12 -25.46 7.23 20.57
C PHE A 12 -24.23 8.13 20.54
N VAL A 13 -24.41 9.44 20.35
CA VAL A 13 -23.28 10.39 20.30
C VAL A 13 -22.50 10.39 21.61
N ALA A 14 -23.19 10.34 22.75
CA ALA A 14 -22.55 10.23 24.07
C ALA A 14 -21.77 8.90 24.21
N ALA A 15 -22.36 7.79 23.80
CA ALA A 15 -21.71 6.47 23.84
C ALA A 15 -20.46 6.43 22.94
N TRP A 16 -20.52 7.02 21.74
CA TRP A 16 -19.38 7.09 20.83
C TRP A 16 -18.23 7.91 21.42
N ARG A 17 -18.51 9.08 22.00
CA ARG A 17 -17.48 9.87 22.69
C ARG A 17 -16.86 9.12 23.87
N ALA A 18 -17.69 8.45 24.68
CA ALA A 18 -17.21 7.65 25.80
C ALA A 18 -16.33 6.47 25.35
N ALA A 19 -16.70 5.79 24.25
CA ALA A 19 -15.91 4.71 23.68
C ALA A 19 -14.55 5.20 23.14
N CYS A 20 -14.52 6.38 22.51
CA CYS A 20 -13.27 7.00 22.07
C CYS A 20 -12.36 7.40 23.24
N GLU A 21 -12.93 7.86 24.37
CA GLU A 21 -12.17 8.20 25.58
C GLU A 21 -11.54 6.95 26.23
N ALA A 22 -12.26 5.82 26.18
CA ALA A 22 -11.82 4.54 26.73
C ALA A 22 -10.92 3.72 25.78
N ASP A 23 -10.80 4.11 24.50
CA ASP A 23 -10.04 3.36 23.50
C ASP A 23 -8.52 3.46 23.76
N PRO A 24 -7.83 2.33 23.98
CA PRO A 24 -6.41 2.35 24.35
C PRO A 24 -5.50 2.78 23.20
N VAL A 25 -5.91 2.66 21.93
CA VAL A 25 -5.13 3.17 20.80
C VAL A 25 -5.19 4.70 20.79
N LEU A 26 -6.40 5.27 20.87
CA LEU A 26 -6.61 6.71 21.00
C LEU A 26 -5.93 7.28 22.24
N ALA A 27 -5.90 6.55 23.36
CA ALA A 27 -5.20 6.97 24.57
C ALA A 27 -3.70 7.24 24.33
N HIS A 28 -3.04 6.46 23.47
CA HIS A 28 -1.64 6.68 23.09
C HIS A 28 -1.49 7.73 21.99
N TRP A 29 -2.37 7.70 20.99
CA TRP A 29 -2.29 8.59 19.82
C TRP A 29 -2.65 10.04 20.12
N ARG A 30 -3.44 10.31 21.16
CA ARG A 30 -3.78 11.67 21.57
C ARG A 30 -2.69 12.38 22.38
N ILE A 31 -1.62 11.69 22.78
CA ILE A 31 -0.54 12.30 23.56
C ILE A 31 0.14 13.39 22.71
N GLY A 32 0.14 14.63 23.21
CA GLY A 32 0.67 15.79 22.49
C GLY A 32 -0.21 16.29 21.34
N ALA A 33 -1.41 15.73 21.14
CA ALA A 33 -2.37 16.24 20.19
C ALA A 33 -3.16 17.43 20.76
N ALA A 34 -3.58 18.33 19.87
CA ALA A 34 -4.54 19.39 20.18
C ALA A 34 -5.54 19.46 19.01
N LEU A 35 -6.47 18.49 18.98
CA LEU A 35 -7.37 18.29 17.85
C LEU A 35 -8.82 18.45 18.27
N ARG A 36 -9.55 19.29 17.54
CA ARG A 36 -11.02 19.29 17.50
C ARG A 36 -11.46 19.10 16.06
N PHE A 37 -12.30 18.12 15.78
CA PHE A 37 -12.85 17.91 14.44
C PHE A 37 -14.29 17.44 14.50
N ALA A 38 -15.02 17.55 13.40
CA ALA A 38 -16.42 17.15 13.33
C ALA A 38 -16.67 16.06 12.28
N VAL A 39 -17.74 15.30 12.48
CA VAL A 39 -18.32 14.37 11.52
C VAL A 39 -19.74 14.83 11.23
N ALA A 40 -20.06 15.05 9.96
CA ALA A 40 -21.35 15.53 9.50
C ALA A 40 -22.03 14.52 8.57
N SER A 41 -23.30 14.22 8.84
CA SER A 41 -24.17 13.35 8.05
C SER A 41 -25.42 14.15 7.63
N GLY A 42 -25.42 14.67 6.41
CA GLY A 42 -26.44 15.63 5.97
C GLY A 42 -26.39 16.92 6.79
N SER A 43 -27.49 17.29 7.44
CA SER A 43 -27.60 18.47 8.31
C SER A 43 -27.18 18.21 9.76
N ALA A 44 -27.03 16.95 10.17
CA ALA A 44 -26.62 16.58 11.51
C ALA A 44 -25.09 16.54 11.61
N GLU A 45 -24.55 17.01 12.73
CA GLU A 45 -23.11 17.08 12.98
C GLU A 45 -22.78 16.76 14.43
N THR A 46 -21.66 16.08 14.67
CA THR A 46 -21.09 15.91 16.00
C THR A 46 -19.60 16.22 16.02
N THR A 47 -19.13 16.82 17.10
CA THR A 47 -17.72 17.19 17.32
C THR A 47 -17.04 16.23 18.28
N PHE A 48 -15.75 15.97 18.01
CA PHE A 48 -14.82 15.26 18.88
C PHE A 48 -13.64 16.18 19.24
N ALA A 49 -13.11 16.01 20.45
CA ALA A 49 -11.94 16.74 20.93
C ALA A 49 -10.97 15.77 21.58
N PHE A 50 -9.68 15.91 21.27
CA PHE A 50 -8.60 15.04 21.74
C PHE A 50 -7.40 15.86 22.21
N GLY A 51 -6.80 15.44 23.32
CA GLY A 51 -5.66 16.12 23.94
C GLY A 51 -6.03 17.51 24.46
N GLU A 52 -5.11 18.46 24.37
CA GLU A 52 -5.28 19.83 24.91
C GLU A 52 -6.01 20.78 23.93
N ALA A 53 -6.98 20.25 23.18
CA ALA A 53 -7.72 21.02 22.18
C ALA A 53 -8.53 22.15 22.83
N PRO A 54 -8.29 23.43 22.48
CA PRO A 54 -9.05 24.54 23.07
C PRO A 54 -10.55 24.47 22.70
N PRO A 55 -11.42 25.11 23.51
CA PRO A 55 -12.79 25.37 23.09
C PRO A 55 -12.81 26.19 21.80
N GLY A 56 -13.70 25.86 20.86
CA GLY A 56 -13.78 26.55 19.58
C GLY A 56 -14.46 25.71 18.50
N PRO A 57 -14.54 26.22 17.25
CA PRO A 57 -15.01 25.45 16.10
C PRO A 57 -14.07 24.27 15.80
N PRO A 58 -14.55 23.22 15.10
CA PRO A 58 -13.68 22.15 14.62
C PRO A 58 -12.63 22.71 13.64
N ALA A 59 -11.40 22.18 13.72
CA ALA A 59 -10.35 22.49 12.76
C ALA A 59 -10.72 22.01 11.35
N PHE A 60 -11.35 20.84 11.26
CA PHE A 60 -11.94 20.32 10.03
C PHE A 60 -13.21 19.50 10.30
N THR A 61 -14.03 19.34 9.26
CA THR A 61 -15.25 18.53 9.26
C THR A 61 -15.19 17.48 8.16
N LEU A 62 -15.45 16.22 8.51
CA LEU A 62 -15.65 15.12 7.57
C LEU A 62 -17.15 15.08 7.22
N ARG A 63 -17.51 15.45 5.99
CA ARG A 63 -18.91 15.59 5.55
C ARG A 63 -19.24 14.58 4.46
N ALA A 64 -20.40 13.94 4.60
CA ALA A 64 -21.02 13.17 3.52
C ALA A 64 -22.55 13.13 3.71
N PRO A 65 -23.33 12.86 2.65
CA PRO A 65 -24.76 12.56 2.81
C PRO A 65 -24.97 11.21 3.54
N PRO A 66 -26.14 11.00 4.17
CA PRO A 66 -26.45 9.74 4.88
C PRO A 66 -26.24 8.48 4.02
N SER A 67 -26.50 8.56 2.71
CA SER A 67 -26.33 7.45 1.76
C SER A 67 -24.87 7.02 1.57
N VAL A 68 -23.91 7.95 1.68
CA VAL A 68 -22.47 7.63 1.63
C VAL A 68 -22.04 7.01 2.95
N TRP A 69 -22.48 7.58 4.06
CA TRP A 69 -22.19 7.01 5.38
C TRP A 69 -22.77 5.62 5.58
N ALA A 70 -23.96 5.34 5.04
CA ALA A 70 -24.55 4.01 5.07
C ALA A 70 -23.66 2.95 4.39
N LYS A 71 -22.96 3.31 3.30
CA LYS A 71 -21.99 2.43 2.65
C LYS A 71 -20.73 2.26 3.49
N PHE A 72 -20.20 3.34 4.08
CA PHE A 72 -19.05 3.28 4.98
C PHE A 72 -19.31 2.40 6.21
N LEU A 73 -20.52 2.46 6.73
CA LEU A 73 -20.96 1.74 7.93
C LEU A 73 -21.39 0.29 7.67
N ALA A 74 -21.43 -0.17 6.41
CA ALA A 74 -21.75 -1.56 6.10
C ALA A 74 -20.75 -2.53 6.77
N PRO A 75 -21.14 -3.77 7.10
CA PRO A 75 -20.23 -4.78 7.65
C PRO A 75 -18.98 -4.97 6.78
N VAL A 76 -19.19 -5.03 5.47
CA VAL A 76 -18.15 -4.98 4.45
C VAL A 76 -18.47 -3.79 3.54
N PRO A 77 -17.75 -2.65 3.66
CA PRO A 77 -18.03 -1.47 2.86
C PRO A 77 -17.75 -1.79 1.39
N PRO A 78 -18.59 -1.33 0.45
CA PRO A 78 -18.28 -1.47 -0.96
C PRO A 78 -17.01 -0.69 -1.31
N ARG A 79 -16.41 -1.03 -2.46
CA ARG A 79 -15.21 -0.35 -2.97
C ARG A 79 -15.32 1.17 -2.84
N HIS A 80 -14.21 1.77 -2.45
CA HIS A 80 -14.03 3.21 -2.19
C HIS A 80 -14.69 3.77 -0.91
N HIS A 81 -15.52 3.01 -0.21
CA HIS A 81 -16.22 3.48 0.99
C HIS A 81 -15.62 2.90 2.28
N HIS A 82 -14.47 2.24 2.22
CA HIS A 82 -13.87 1.55 3.36
C HIS A 82 -12.95 2.42 4.23
N ASN A 83 -12.51 3.58 3.73
CA ASN A 83 -11.58 4.47 4.43
C ASN A 83 -11.78 5.94 4.01
N LEU A 84 -11.42 6.89 4.88
CA LEU A 84 -11.52 8.33 4.60
C LEU A 84 -10.73 8.76 3.36
N PHE A 85 -9.55 8.18 3.12
CA PHE A 85 -8.73 8.49 1.96
C PHE A 85 -9.28 7.86 0.67
N ALA A 86 -9.89 6.68 0.78
CA ALA A 86 -10.59 6.04 -0.33
C ALA A 86 -11.80 6.87 -0.76
N MET A 87 -12.61 7.31 0.21
CA MET A 87 -13.76 8.18 -0.05
C MET A 87 -13.32 9.51 -0.64
N ARG A 88 -12.31 10.16 -0.05
CA ARG A 88 -11.75 11.41 -0.57
C ARG A 88 -11.24 11.28 -2.01
N ALA A 89 -10.68 10.13 -2.38
CA ALA A 89 -10.15 9.91 -3.72
C ALA A 89 -11.24 9.64 -4.77
N ARG A 90 -12.37 9.00 -4.39
CA ARG A 90 -13.27 8.36 -5.36
C ARG A 90 -14.77 8.57 -5.10
N VAL A 91 -15.16 9.24 -4.02
CA VAL A 91 -16.56 9.53 -3.67
C VAL A 91 -16.76 11.05 -3.72
N PRO A 92 -17.31 11.60 -4.81
CA PRO A 92 -17.48 13.05 -5.00
C PRO A 92 -18.30 13.74 -3.89
N GLU A 93 -19.22 13.02 -3.26
CA GLU A 93 -20.10 13.54 -2.23
C GLU A 93 -19.45 13.53 -0.82
N PHE A 94 -18.25 12.95 -0.67
CA PHE A 94 -17.47 13.03 0.55
C PHE A 94 -16.50 14.21 0.50
N ALA A 95 -16.55 15.08 1.51
CA ALA A 95 -15.71 16.26 1.60
C ALA A 95 -14.99 16.35 2.96
N VAL A 96 -13.79 16.89 2.92
CA VAL A 96 -13.10 17.42 4.10
C VAL A 96 -13.17 18.94 3.99
N GLU A 97 -13.83 19.58 4.94
CA GLU A 97 -13.96 21.03 5.01
C GLU A 97 -13.09 21.58 6.13
N GLY A 98 -12.27 22.61 5.89
CA GLY A 98 -11.46 23.26 6.93
C GLY A 98 -9.95 23.05 6.76
N ASP A 99 -9.24 22.94 7.88
CA ASP A 99 -7.77 22.87 7.95
C ASP A 99 -7.23 21.49 7.53
N GLU A 100 -6.78 21.42 6.28
CA GLU A 100 -6.14 20.24 5.69
C GLU A 100 -4.81 19.86 6.37
N LEU A 101 -4.08 20.82 6.91
CA LEU A 101 -2.86 20.53 7.65
C LEU A 101 -3.20 19.84 8.97
N ALA A 102 -4.24 20.30 9.68
CA ALA A 102 -4.71 19.64 10.89
C ALA A 102 -5.19 18.21 10.61
N LEU A 103 -5.89 17.96 9.48
CA LEU A 103 -6.22 16.60 9.06
C LEU A 103 -4.94 15.78 8.81
N ALA A 104 -3.97 16.30 8.06
CA ALA A 104 -2.74 15.58 7.78
C ALA A 104 -1.96 15.23 9.06
N GLN A 105 -1.92 16.13 10.04
CA GLN A 105 -1.27 15.91 11.33
C GLN A 105 -1.99 14.85 12.18
N HIS A 106 -3.32 14.73 12.05
CA HIS A 106 -4.15 13.95 12.97
C HIS A 106 -5.06 12.91 12.32
N CYS A 107 -4.79 12.52 11.07
CA CYS A 107 -5.60 11.58 10.30
C CYS A 107 -5.79 10.22 11.00
N HIS A 108 -4.75 9.72 11.71
CA HIS A 108 -4.82 8.52 12.54
C HIS A 108 -5.89 8.58 13.64
N ILE A 109 -6.02 9.73 14.33
CA ILE A 109 -7.05 9.96 15.35
C ILE A 109 -8.44 10.01 14.71
N ALA A 110 -8.57 10.75 13.59
CA ALA A 110 -9.83 10.87 12.88
C ALA A 110 -10.32 9.51 12.34
N ARG A 111 -9.45 8.74 11.67
CA ARG A 111 -9.75 7.38 11.20
C ARG A 111 -10.20 6.49 12.35
N ARG A 112 -9.41 6.41 13.44
CA ARG A 112 -9.74 5.53 14.56
C ARG A 112 -11.06 5.92 15.24
N THR A 113 -11.36 7.22 15.31
CA THR A 113 -12.66 7.71 15.79
C THR A 113 -13.81 7.16 14.94
N LEU A 114 -13.68 7.19 13.61
CA LEU A 114 -14.69 6.61 12.70
C LEU A 114 -14.81 5.08 12.86
N GLU A 115 -13.71 4.37 13.07
CA GLU A 115 -13.73 2.92 13.31
C GLU A 115 -14.47 2.54 14.60
N VAL A 116 -14.21 3.25 15.70
CA VAL A 116 -14.93 3.08 16.97
C VAL A 116 -16.42 3.33 16.78
N GLY A 117 -16.79 4.41 16.09
CA GLY A 117 -18.19 4.72 15.82
C GLY A 117 -18.87 3.65 14.98
N ARG A 118 -18.20 3.20 13.91
CA ARG A 118 -18.70 2.14 13.04
C ARG A 118 -18.92 0.84 13.81
N TRP A 119 -18.03 0.50 14.74
CA TRP A 119 -18.22 -0.66 15.59
C TRP A 119 -19.52 -0.58 16.40
N LEU A 120 -19.79 0.57 17.02
CA LEU A 120 -21.01 0.77 17.81
C LEU A 120 -22.28 0.73 16.94
N VAL A 121 -22.23 1.22 15.70
CA VAL A 121 -23.34 1.08 14.75
C VAL A 121 -23.63 -0.40 14.46
N LEU A 122 -22.58 -1.22 14.30
CA LEU A 122 -22.71 -2.63 13.93
C LEU A 122 -23.05 -3.55 15.11
N HIS A 123 -22.64 -3.19 16.34
CA HIS A 123 -22.71 -4.10 17.51
C HIS A 123 -23.51 -3.52 18.68
N GLY A 124 -24.00 -2.28 18.57
CA GLY A 124 -24.74 -1.58 19.61
C GLY A 124 -23.85 -0.76 20.55
N THR A 125 -24.46 0.20 21.24
CA THR A 125 -23.78 1.18 22.12
C THR A 125 -23.23 0.61 23.43
N GLN A 126 -23.65 -0.60 23.79
CA GLN A 126 -23.15 -1.33 24.97
C GLN A 126 -21.94 -2.22 24.65
N ALA A 127 -21.57 -2.35 23.37
CA ALA A 127 -20.43 -3.16 22.98
C ALA A 127 -19.12 -2.41 23.27
N ASN A 128 -18.16 -3.08 23.91
CA ASN A 128 -16.79 -2.57 23.96
C ASN A 128 -16.23 -2.56 22.53
N ALA A 129 -15.82 -1.38 22.05
CA ALA A 129 -15.14 -1.30 20.76
C ALA A 129 -13.86 -2.15 20.81
N PRO A 130 -13.59 -2.98 19.79
CA PRO A 130 -12.44 -3.85 19.80
C PRO A 130 -11.24 -2.95 19.70
N VAL A 131 -10.39 -3.04 20.72
CA VAL A 131 -8.96 -2.80 20.55
C VAL A 131 -8.53 -3.77 19.45
N PRO A 132 -7.81 -3.36 18.39
CA PRO A 132 -7.14 -4.34 17.55
C PRO A 132 -6.35 -5.21 18.50
N ALA A 133 -6.74 -6.49 18.63
CA ALA A 133 -6.32 -7.32 19.76
C ALA A 133 -4.80 -7.38 19.89
N PHE A 134 -4.10 -7.06 18.79
CA PHE A 134 -2.66 -6.88 18.78
C PHE A 134 -2.26 -5.87 17.68
N PRO A 135 -1.35 -4.91 17.96
CA PRO A 135 -0.64 -4.18 16.90
C PRO A 135 0.28 -5.09 16.05
N ARG A 136 0.44 -6.36 16.47
CA ARG A 136 0.89 -7.50 15.68
C ARG A 136 0.21 -8.74 16.22
N PRO A 137 -0.83 -9.31 15.59
CA PRO A 137 -1.35 -10.61 15.99
C PRO A 137 -0.18 -11.57 16.09
N SER A 138 -0.23 -12.44 17.11
CA SER A 138 0.69 -13.56 17.22
C SER A 138 0.80 -14.19 15.85
N LEU A 139 1.98 -14.10 15.22
CA LEU A 139 2.25 -14.82 13.99
C LEU A 139 1.81 -16.25 14.26
N PRO A 140 0.91 -16.84 13.44
CA PRO A 140 0.59 -18.25 13.61
C PRO A 140 1.91 -19.02 13.71
N GLU A 141 1.99 -20.03 14.58
CA GLU A 141 3.14 -20.92 14.67
C GLU A 141 3.39 -21.53 13.29
N GLY A 142 4.26 -20.88 12.52
CA GLY A 142 4.72 -21.30 11.22
C GLY A 142 6.20 -21.54 11.31
N GLU A 143 6.71 -22.46 10.48
CA GLU A 143 8.15 -22.61 10.33
C GLU A 143 8.75 -21.24 9.96
N PRO A 144 9.79 -20.77 10.67
CA PRO A 144 10.46 -19.52 10.31
C PRO A 144 10.89 -19.60 8.85
N ALA A 145 10.55 -18.58 8.06
CA ALA A 145 11.13 -18.46 6.73
C ALA A 145 12.66 -18.40 6.89
N ALA A 146 13.37 -19.35 6.27
CA ALA A 146 14.82 -19.36 6.25
C ALA A 146 15.33 -18.27 5.28
N ILE A 147 15.18 -17.01 5.69
CA ILE A 147 15.56 -15.84 4.89
C ILE A 147 17.03 -15.54 5.13
N ALA A 148 17.83 -15.58 4.06
CA ALA A 148 19.22 -15.20 4.07
C ALA A 148 19.38 -13.76 3.53
N GLY A 149 19.95 -12.88 4.35
CA GLY A 149 20.21 -11.49 3.99
C GLY A 149 21.66 -11.21 3.65
N ALA A 150 21.92 -10.38 2.63
CA ALA A 150 23.27 -9.96 2.26
C ALA A 150 23.30 -8.58 1.60
N TYR A 151 24.41 -7.86 1.75
CA TYR A 151 24.67 -6.63 1.01
C TYR A 151 25.32 -6.94 -0.35
N LEU A 152 24.76 -6.36 -1.41
CA LEU A 152 25.28 -6.40 -2.78
C LEU A 152 25.84 -5.03 -3.16
N PRO A 153 27.13 -4.95 -3.54
CA PRO A 153 27.68 -3.74 -4.14
C PRO A 153 27.18 -3.63 -5.59
N ILE A 154 26.58 -2.49 -5.93
CA ILE A 154 26.20 -2.17 -7.30
C ILE A 154 26.72 -0.79 -7.70
N ARG A 155 26.82 -0.52 -8.99
CA ARG A 155 27.22 0.79 -9.50
C ARG A 155 26.26 1.28 -10.59
N VAL A 156 25.61 2.40 -10.34
CA VAL A 156 24.63 3.02 -11.24
C VAL A 156 25.00 4.48 -11.44
N ASP A 157 25.08 4.92 -12.70
CA ASP A 157 25.45 6.30 -13.09
C ASP A 157 26.72 6.81 -12.39
N GLY A 158 27.75 5.96 -12.30
CA GLY A 158 29.01 6.28 -11.63
C GLY A 158 28.94 6.31 -10.10
N THR A 159 27.76 6.14 -9.49
CA THR A 159 27.53 6.11 -8.04
C THR A 159 27.55 4.69 -7.52
N ALA A 160 28.30 4.45 -6.44
CA ALA A 160 28.35 3.15 -5.77
C ALA A 160 27.27 3.06 -4.68
N TYR A 161 26.49 1.97 -4.71
CA TYR A 161 25.47 1.67 -3.71
C TYR A 161 25.76 0.34 -3.01
N ARG A 162 25.27 0.23 -1.77
CA ARG A 162 25.20 -1.04 -1.04
C ARG A 162 23.72 -1.39 -0.92
N VAL A 163 23.26 -2.27 -1.78
CA VAL A 163 21.86 -2.73 -1.78
C VAL A 163 21.75 -3.95 -0.88
N TYR A 164 20.87 -3.90 0.11
CA TYR A 164 20.52 -5.07 0.90
C TYR A 164 19.54 -5.94 0.12
N ARG A 165 19.82 -7.24 0.06
CA ARG A 165 18.90 -8.25 -0.47
C ARG A 165 18.55 -9.29 0.56
N GLU A 166 17.40 -9.88 0.39
CA GLU A 166 16.92 -11.06 1.12
C GLU A 166 16.56 -12.15 0.12
N GLN A 167 16.87 -13.40 0.47
CA GLN A 167 16.60 -14.55 -0.37
C GLN A 167 16.03 -15.70 0.44
N ALA A 168 15.03 -16.39 -0.12
CA ALA A 168 14.43 -17.58 0.47
C ALA A 168 14.03 -18.60 -0.60
N GLY A 169 14.03 -19.87 -0.23
CA GLY A 169 13.66 -20.99 -1.09
C GLY A 169 14.81 -21.66 -1.83
N GLU A 170 14.52 -22.89 -2.24
CA GLU A 170 15.49 -23.85 -2.79
C GLU A 170 15.14 -24.21 -4.24
N GLY A 171 14.14 -23.52 -4.81
CA GLY A 171 13.68 -23.76 -6.16
C GLY A 171 14.74 -23.50 -7.23
N PRO A 172 14.70 -24.22 -8.36
CA PRO A 172 15.67 -24.04 -9.45
C PRO A 172 15.44 -22.76 -10.28
N ARG A 173 14.37 -22.01 -10.03
CA ARG A 173 14.00 -20.79 -10.78
C ARG A 173 13.99 -19.57 -9.87
N ASP A 174 14.39 -18.43 -10.40
CA ASP A 174 14.43 -17.19 -9.66
C ASP A 174 13.15 -16.36 -9.82
N LEU A 175 12.63 -15.85 -8.70
CA LEU A 175 11.56 -14.86 -8.64
C LEU A 175 12.11 -13.58 -7.99
N LEU A 176 12.35 -12.55 -8.79
CA LEU A 176 12.79 -11.23 -8.34
C LEU A 176 11.57 -10.42 -7.88
N CYS A 177 11.58 -10.00 -6.62
CA CYS A 177 10.49 -9.31 -5.96
C CYS A 177 10.84 -7.82 -5.74
N LEU A 178 9.99 -6.91 -6.21
CA LEU A 178 10.21 -5.46 -6.17
C LEU A 178 9.20 -4.77 -5.25
N HIS A 179 9.65 -4.12 -4.18
CA HIS A 179 8.77 -3.48 -3.20
C HIS A 179 8.04 -2.25 -3.75
N THR A 180 6.97 -1.84 -3.06
CA THR A 180 6.19 -0.64 -3.39
C THR A 180 6.89 0.65 -2.90
N ALA A 181 6.38 1.81 -3.30
CA ALA A 181 6.92 3.12 -2.91
C ALA A 181 7.10 3.24 -1.38
N GLY A 182 8.28 3.71 -0.93
CA GLY A 182 8.63 3.94 0.47
C GLY A 182 8.64 2.70 1.38
N ALA A 183 8.53 1.49 0.80
CA ALA A 183 8.60 0.22 1.50
C ALA A 183 9.97 -0.45 1.31
N ASP A 184 10.08 -1.74 1.63
CA ASP A 184 11.29 -2.54 1.50
C ASP A 184 10.94 -4.03 1.35
N GLY A 185 11.96 -4.90 1.26
CA GLY A 185 11.82 -6.32 1.01
C GLY A 185 10.95 -7.09 2.01
N ARG A 186 10.66 -6.52 3.20
CA ARG A 186 9.79 -7.16 4.21
C ARG A 186 8.38 -7.43 3.71
N GLN A 187 7.91 -6.71 2.69
CA GLN A 187 6.61 -6.98 2.08
C GLN A 187 6.48 -8.41 1.50
N PHE A 188 7.60 -9.08 1.22
CA PHE A 188 7.62 -10.42 0.64
C PHE A 188 7.83 -11.53 1.69
N HIS A 189 8.00 -11.21 2.97
CA HIS A 189 8.32 -12.21 4.02
C HIS A 189 7.29 -13.33 4.10
N ARG A 190 6.01 -13.01 3.93
CA ARG A 190 4.94 -14.02 3.94
C ARG A 190 5.00 -14.95 2.72
N LEU A 191 5.37 -14.46 1.55
CA LEU A 191 5.62 -15.30 0.37
C LEU A 191 6.90 -16.12 0.52
N MET A 192 7.94 -15.54 1.13
CA MET A 192 9.20 -16.24 1.46
C MET A 192 9.00 -17.33 2.52
N ALA A 193 7.91 -17.28 3.29
CA ALA A 193 7.51 -18.35 4.22
C ALA A 193 6.67 -19.45 3.56
N ASP A 194 6.10 -19.21 2.37
CA ASP A 194 5.18 -20.15 1.74
C ASP A 194 5.93 -21.29 1.03
N ARG A 195 5.88 -22.50 1.61
CA ARG A 195 6.50 -23.70 1.04
C ARG A 195 5.93 -24.13 -0.30
N ARG A 196 4.71 -23.69 -0.68
CA ARG A 196 4.16 -23.92 -2.02
C ARG A 196 4.96 -23.17 -3.08
N LEU A 197 5.50 -22.00 -2.73
CA LEU A 197 6.39 -21.19 -3.57
C LEU A 197 7.85 -21.62 -3.43
N THR A 198 8.38 -21.63 -2.21
CA THR A 198 9.82 -21.76 -1.95
C THR A 198 10.42 -23.11 -2.31
N ARG A 199 9.60 -24.15 -2.49
CA ARG A 199 10.04 -25.46 -3.02
C ARG A 199 10.33 -25.45 -4.53
N HIS A 200 9.81 -24.46 -5.26
CA HIS A 200 9.92 -24.36 -6.72
C HIS A 200 10.59 -23.08 -7.20
N TRP A 201 10.59 -22.06 -6.34
CA TRP A 201 11.17 -20.76 -6.61
C TRP A 201 12.17 -20.37 -5.53
N ARG A 202 13.24 -19.72 -5.96
CA ARG A 202 14.15 -18.96 -5.11
C ARG A 202 13.75 -17.49 -5.22
N LEU A 203 13.11 -16.98 -4.18
CA LEU A 203 12.64 -15.60 -4.12
C LEU A 203 13.82 -14.71 -3.73
N THR A 204 14.04 -13.64 -4.48
CA THR A 204 15.03 -12.61 -4.15
C THR A 204 14.32 -11.27 -4.10
N ALA A 205 14.29 -10.63 -2.93
CA ALA A 205 13.86 -9.24 -2.77
C ALA A 205 15.07 -8.38 -2.48
N PHE A 206 15.03 -7.11 -2.87
CA PHE A 206 16.05 -6.15 -2.50
C PHE A 206 15.43 -4.82 -2.10
N ASP A 207 16.10 -4.10 -1.21
CA ASP A 207 15.70 -2.76 -0.82
C ASP A 207 16.35 -1.76 -1.78
N LEU A 208 15.57 -0.90 -2.42
CA LEU A 208 16.13 0.20 -3.22
C LEU A 208 17.13 1.02 -2.38
N PRO A 209 18.12 1.70 -3.00
CA PRO A 209 18.90 2.70 -2.28
C PRO A 209 17.98 3.63 -1.49
N TRP A 210 18.37 3.99 -0.26
CA TRP A 210 17.57 4.77 0.70
C TRP A 210 16.42 4.05 1.41
N HIS A 211 16.17 2.78 1.08
CA HIS A 211 15.06 2.01 1.64
C HIS A 211 15.54 0.93 2.60
N GLY A 212 14.70 0.58 3.58
CA GLY A 212 14.94 -0.53 4.50
C GLY A 212 16.38 -0.55 5.04
N LYS A 213 17.11 -1.61 4.71
CA LYS A 213 18.50 -1.83 5.12
C LYS A 213 19.53 -1.34 4.11
N SER A 214 19.11 -0.81 2.95
CA SER A 214 19.95 -0.19 1.91
C SER A 214 20.23 1.29 2.23
N PRO A 215 21.44 1.65 2.69
CA PRO A 215 21.74 3.04 3.05
C PRO A 215 21.83 3.97 1.82
N PRO A 216 21.72 5.29 2.01
CA PRO A 216 22.16 6.28 1.04
C PRO A 216 23.62 6.05 0.58
N PRO A 217 23.99 6.44 -0.65
CA PRO A 217 25.37 6.36 -1.09
C PRO A 217 26.24 7.38 -0.34
N ALA A 218 27.56 7.13 -0.34
CA ALA A 218 28.51 8.02 0.33
C ALA A 218 28.40 9.46 -0.23
N ALA A 219 28.45 10.45 0.67
CA ALA A 219 28.34 11.87 0.38
C ALA A 219 26.97 12.37 -0.17
N ALA A 220 25.94 11.54 -0.19
CA ALA A 220 24.60 12.02 -0.54
C ALA A 220 24.02 12.91 0.56
N PRO A 221 23.55 14.14 0.25
CA PRO A 221 22.86 14.98 1.22
C PRO A 221 21.59 14.29 1.75
N PRO A 222 21.27 14.36 3.05
CA PRO A 222 20.03 13.81 3.60
C PRO A 222 18.79 14.29 2.82
N GLY A 223 17.89 13.37 2.48
CA GLY A 223 16.66 13.66 1.72
C GLY A 223 16.86 13.90 0.21
N SER A 224 18.08 13.70 -0.32
CA SER A 224 18.37 13.90 -1.75
C SER A 224 17.97 12.73 -2.66
N TRP A 225 17.34 11.68 -2.13
CA TRP A 225 16.84 10.55 -2.92
C TRP A 225 15.94 11.04 -4.05
N ARG A 226 16.15 10.55 -5.28
CA ARG A 226 15.28 10.78 -6.43
C ARG A 226 15.25 9.52 -7.26
N LEU A 227 14.06 9.02 -7.53
CA LEU A 227 13.85 7.91 -8.43
C LEU A 227 13.43 8.46 -9.80
N THR A 228 14.05 7.93 -10.85
CA THR A 228 13.66 8.18 -12.24
C THR A 228 13.56 6.83 -12.94
N THR A 229 12.84 6.76 -14.06
CA THR A 229 12.70 5.55 -14.86
C THR A 229 14.06 4.93 -15.18
N ASP A 230 15.00 5.72 -15.70
CA ASP A 230 16.33 5.23 -16.10
C ASP A 230 17.13 4.71 -14.90
N ARG A 231 17.10 5.43 -13.77
CA ARG A 231 17.79 5.02 -12.55
C ARG A 231 17.20 3.74 -11.99
N TYR A 232 15.87 3.61 -12.00
CA TYR A 232 15.19 2.44 -11.45
C TYR A 232 15.50 1.19 -12.30
N VAL A 233 15.41 1.30 -13.63
CA VAL A 233 15.84 0.23 -14.55
C VAL A 233 17.30 -0.13 -14.29
N ALA A 234 18.21 0.85 -14.23
CA ALA A 234 19.63 0.58 -14.03
C ALA A 234 19.93 -0.12 -12.69
N ILE A 235 19.26 0.26 -11.61
CA ILE A 235 19.37 -0.42 -10.31
C ILE A 235 18.91 -1.88 -10.42
N ILE A 236 17.74 -2.13 -11.02
CA ILE A 236 17.20 -3.49 -11.17
C ILE A 236 18.17 -4.36 -11.98
N MET A 237 18.65 -3.86 -13.12
CA MET A 237 19.55 -4.62 -13.99
C MET A 237 20.90 -4.89 -13.31
N GLU A 238 21.43 -3.94 -12.53
CA GLU A 238 22.64 -4.18 -11.74
C GLU A 238 22.42 -5.17 -10.59
N VAL A 239 21.24 -5.17 -9.96
CA VAL A 239 20.89 -6.18 -8.95
C VAL A 239 20.77 -7.56 -9.59
N VAL A 240 20.11 -7.69 -10.75
CA VAL A 240 20.03 -8.96 -11.52
C VAL A 240 21.43 -9.49 -11.80
N ARG A 241 22.33 -8.63 -12.29
CA ARG A 241 23.74 -8.99 -12.55
C ARG A 241 24.49 -9.38 -11.28
N ALA A 242 24.44 -8.55 -10.24
CA ALA A 242 25.23 -8.74 -9.01
C ALA A 242 24.73 -9.91 -8.15
N ALA A 243 23.43 -10.21 -8.19
CA ALA A 243 22.84 -11.37 -7.53
C ALA A 243 22.98 -12.67 -8.36
N GLY A 244 23.49 -12.58 -9.60
CA GLY A 244 23.68 -13.73 -10.47
C GLY A 244 22.36 -14.36 -10.95
N LEU A 245 21.30 -13.55 -11.08
CA LEU A 245 20.00 -14.03 -11.54
C LEU A 245 20.02 -14.18 -13.06
N VAL A 246 19.59 -15.34 -13.55
CA VAL A 246 19.54 -15.62 -14.99
C VAL A 246 18.08 -15.69 -15.42
N ARG A 247 17.63 -14.66 -16.15
CA ARG A 247 16.25 -14.54 -16.64
C ARG A 247 15.18 -14.80 -15.56
N PRO A 248 15.23 -14.10 -14.41
CA PRO A 248 14.23 -14.32 -13.37
C PRO A 248 12.83 -13.98 -13.88
N VAL A 249 11.81 -14.53 -13.22
CA VAL A 249 10.47 -13.91 -13.25
C VAL A 249 10.54 -12.68 -12.36
N VAL A 250 9.97 -11.56 -12.78
CA VAL A 250 9.88 -10.36 -11.93
C VAL A 250 8.45 -10.14 -11.46
N LEU A 251 8.30 -9.81 -10.18
CA LEU A 251 7.04 -9.52 -9.52
C LEU A 251 7.17 -8.16 -8.81
N GLY A 252 6.28 -7.22 -9.13
CA GLY A 252 6.22 -5.91 -8.49
C GLY A 252 4.79 -5.38 -8.43
N ALA A 253 4.50 -4.47 -7.49
CA ALA A 253 3.23 -3.78 -7.36
C ALA A 253 3.41 -2.25 -7.35
N SER A 254 2.38 -1.51 -7.75
CA SER A 254 2.35 -0.04 -7.64
C SER A 254 3.49 0.58 -8.47
N MET A 255 4.34 1.38 -7.85
CA MET A 255 5.59 1.88 -8.42
C MET A 255 6.42 0.79 -9.12
N SER A 256 6.54 -0.39 -8.51
CA SER A 256 7.27 -1.49 -9.12
C SER A 256 6.45 -2.30 -10.13
N GLY A 257 5.13 -2.12 -10.16
CA GLY A 257 4.27 -2.58 -11.24
C GLY A 257 4.51 -1.79 -12.53
N GLU A 258 4.62 -0.46 -12.43
CA GLU A 258 4.95 0.41 -13.57
C GLU A 258 6.36 0.15 -14.12
N ILE A 259 7.37 0.01 -13.23
CA ILE A 259 8.71 -0.34 -13.70
C ILE A 259 8.75 -1.74 -14.33
N CYS A 260 7.88 -2.68 -13.92
CA CYS A 260 7.75 -3.96 -14.60
C CYS A 260 7.31 -3.80 -16.07
N LEU A 261 6.37 -2.88 -16.35
CA LEU A 261 6.00 -2.55 -17.73
C LEU A 261 7.17 -1.91 -18.50
N GLU A 262 8.00 -1.11 -17.82
CA GLU A 262 9.21 -0.54 -18.42
C GLU A 262 10.25 -1.61 -18.77
N LEU A 263 10.47 -2.57 -17.88
CA LEU A 263 11.37 -3.70 -18.11
C LEU A 263 10.89 -4.55 -19.29
N ALA A 264 9.58 -4.74 -19.42
CA ALA A 264 8.97 -5.42 -20.57
C ALA A 264 9.26 -4.70 -21.90
N LEU A 265 9.30 -3.35 -21.87
CA LEU A 265 9.60 -2.52 -23.03
C LEU A 265 11.09 -2.56 -23.41
N ARG A 266 11.98 -2.41 -22.42
CA ARG A 266 13.41 -2.15 -22.67
C ARG A 266 14.29 -3.40 -22.63
N HIS A 267 13.93 -4.38 -21.79
CA HIS A 267 14.76 -5.54 -21.47
C HIS A 267 13.98 -6.87 -21.47
N PRO A 268 13.08 -7.14 -22.44
CA PRO A 268 12.28 -8.36 -22.41
C PRO A 268 13.12 -9.65 -22.48
N GLU A 269 14.33 -9.61 -23.02
CA GLU A 269 15.27 -10.75 -23.02
C GLU A 269 15.88 -11.06 -21.66
N ALA A 270 15.89 -10.10 -20.73
CA ALA A 270 16.49 -10.25 -19.41
C ALA A 270 15.59 -10.98 -18.40
N PHE A 271 14.33 -11.26 -18.77
CA PHE A 271 13.33 -11.88 -17.90
C PHE A 271 12.68 -13.08 -18.60
N SER A 272 12.19 -14.03 -17.80
CA SER A 272 11.42 -15.17 -18.33
C SER A 272 9.91 -14.91 -18.33
N ALA A 273 9.43 -14.06 -17.42
CA ALA A 273 8.08 -13.51 -17.41
C ALA A 273 8.02 -12.28 -16.49
N ILE A 274 6.99 -11.47 -16.65
CA ILE A 274 6.74 -10.27 -15.85
C ILE A 274 5.34 -10.37 -15.23
N ILE A 275 5.26 -10.16 -13.92
CA ILE A 275 4.02 -10.10 -13.14
C ILE A 275 3.93 -8.68 -12.55
N ALA A 276 3.14 -7.83 -13.20
CA ALA A 276 2.94 -6.44 -12.83
C ALA A 276 1.61 -6.29 -12.07
N CYS A 277 1.68 -6.18 -10.74
CA CYS A 277 0.54 -5.91 -9.90
C CYS A 277 0.27 -4.40 -9.80
N GLU A 278 -0.99 -3.99 -9.62
CA GLU A 278 -1.40 -2.60 -9.39
C GLU A 278 -0.72 -1.61 -10.37
N ALA A 279 -0.68 -1.97 -11.66
CA ALA A 279 0.03 -1.23 -12.71
C ALA A 279 -0.93 -0.68 -13.76
N THR A 280 -0.66 0.54 -14.22
CA THR A 280 -1.28 1.15 -15.42
C THR A 280 -0.18 1.76 -16.28
N ASP A 281 -0.52 2.35 -17.42
CA ASP A 281 0.40 3.08 -18.30
C ASP A 281 0.62 4.54 -17.89
N ASN A 282 -0.13 5.04 -16.91
CA ASN A 282 0.10 6.34 -16.27
C ASN A 282 -0.81 6.51 -15.05
N ILE A 283 -0.23 6.80 -13.88
CA ILE A 283 -0.95 7.23 -12.68
C ILE A 283 -0.79 8.73 -12.46
N GLN A 284 -1.85 9.39 -11.99
CA GLN A 284 -1.87 10.81 -11.64
C GLN A 284 -2.55 11.02 -10.28
N GLY A 285 -2.33 12.20 -9.67
CA GLY A 285 -3.04 12.60 -8.45
C GLY A 285 -2.65 11.87 -7.18
N ARG A 286 -1.51 11.15 -7.18
CA ARG A 286 -0.96 10.52 -5.96
C ARG A 286 0.11 11.38 -5.30
N GLN A 287 0.62 12.43 -5.93
CA GLN A 287 1.51 13.35 -5.22
C GLN A 287 0.72 14.11 -4.14
N THR A 288 1.26 14.14 -2.92
CA THR A 288 0.67 14.86 -1.78
C THR A 288 1.75 15.66 -1.05
N PRO A 289 1.49 16.93 -0.67
CA PRO A 289 2.48 17.73 0.04
C PRO A 289 2.76 17.19 1.45
N TRP A 290 1.83 16.42 2.02
CA TRP A 290 1.84 16.01 3.42
C TRP A 290 2.86 14.91 3.73
N ALA A 291 3.24 14.10 2.74
CA ALA A 291 4.18 12.99 2.90
C ALA A 291 5.62 13.44 3.23
N ASN A 292 5.94 14.73 3.05
CA ASN A 292 7.23 15.32 3.39
C ASN A 292 7.11 16.74 3.96
N HIS A 293 5.93 17.12 4.48
CA HIS A 293 5.72 18.45 5.03
C HIS A 293 6.39 18.59 6.41
N PRO A 294 7.15 19.66 6.70
CA PRO A 294 7.93 19.77 7.94
C PRO A 294 7.09 19.80 9.23
N ARG A 295 5.80 20.15 9.13
CA ARG A 295 4.84 20.12 10.26
C ARG A 295 4.02 18.83 10.34
N VAL A 296 4.21 17.88 9.42
CA VAL A 296 3.49 16.61 9.40
C VAL A 296 4.48 15.49 9.70
N ASN A 297 4.18 14.67 10.70
CA ASN A 297 5.01 13.52 10.99
C ASN A 297 4.80 12.45 9.89
N GLN A 298 5.77 12.31 8.99
CA GLN A 298 5.71 11.33 7.90
C GLN A 298 5.54 9.89 8.40
N SER A 299 6.11 9.53 9.56
CA SER A 299 6.01 8.20 10.17
C SER A 299 4.61 7.90 10.73
N VAL A 300 3.70 8.87 10.68
CA VAL A 300 2.28 8.72 11.00
C VAL A 300 1.43 8.91 9.75
N PHE A 301 1.61 10.01 9.00
CA PHE A 301 0.77 10.31 7.85
C PHE A 301 0.91 9.28 6.71
N VAL A 302 2.14 8.87 6.37
CA VAL A 302 2.37 7.91 5.28
C VAL A 302 1.71 6.56 5.57
N PRO A 303 1.96 5.89 6.72
CA PRO A 303 1.31 4.61 7.00
C PRO A 303 -0.21 4.72 7.11
N GLU A 304 -0.76 5.84 7.59
CA GLU A 304 -2.21 6.08 7.59
C GLU A 304 -2.79 6.22 6.18
N TRP A 305 -2.08 6.92 5.30
CA TRP A 305 -2.50 7.10 3.91
C TRP A 305 -2.44 5.78 3.12
N VAL A 306 -1.39 5.00 3.36
CA VAL A 306 -1.21 3.63 2.87
C VAL A 306 -2.30 2.71 3.42
N PHE A 307 -2.66 2.84 4.69
CA PHE A 307 -3.68 1.99 5.31
C PHE A 307 -5.01 2.05 4.55
N GLY A 308 -5.37 3.23 4.04
CA GLY A 308 -6.59 3.40 3.25
C GLY A 308 -6.63 2.56 1.99
N LEU A 309 -5.48 2.23 1.39
CA LEU A 309 -5.39 1.50 0.13
C LEU A 309 -5.64 -0.01 0.25
N MET A 310 -5.70 -0.56 1.47
CA MET A 310 -5.96 -1.98 1.70
C MET A 310 -7.46 -2.28 1.66
N ALA A 311 -7.80 -3.52 1.31
CA ALA A 311 -9.17 -4.00 1.40
C ALA A 311 -9.61 -4.11 2.88
N PRO A 312 -10.88 -3.80 3.22
CA PRO A 312 -11.39 -3.91 4.59
C PRO A 312 -11.43 -5.36 5.12
N GLN A 313 -11.32 -6.36 4.23
CA GLN A 313 -11.28 -7.79 4.55
C GLN A 313 -9.86 -8.32 4.75
N SER A 314 -8.83 -7.53 4.48
CA SER A 314 -7.44 -7.94 4.65
C SER A 314 -7.18 -8.34 6.12
N PRO A 315 -6.49 -9.46 6.38
CA PRO A 315 -6.15 -9.89 7.73
C PRO A 315 -5.54 -8.74 8.56
N ALA A 316 -6.05 -8.54 9.77
CA ALA A 316 -5.67 -7.42 10.61
C ALA A 316 -4.17 -7.40 10.93
N GLU A 317 -3.55 -8.58 11.02
CA GLU A 317 -2.10 -8.75 11.16
C GLU A 317 -1.30 -8.17 10.02
N CYS A 318 -1.73 -8.44 8.80
CA CYS A 318 -1.07 -8.00 7.59
C CYS A 318 -1.22 -6.49 7.44
N ALA A 319 -2.42 -5.97 7.70
CA ALA A 319 -2.68 -4.53 7.73
C ALA A 319 -1.81 -3.80 8.76
N ALA A 320 -1.69 -4.34 9.98
CA ALA A 320 -0.85 -3.76 11.02
C ALA A 320 0.65 -3.85 10.70
N GLU A 321 1.10 -4.96 10.11
CA GLU A 321 2.47 -5.17 9.65
C GLU A 321 2.85 -4.18 8.53
N ILE A 322 1.96 -3.96 7.55
CA ILE A 322 2.15 -2.94 6.51
C ILE A 322 2.26 -1.55 7.14
N TRP A 323 1.32 -1.18 8.02
CA TRP A 323 1.36 0.11 8.71
C TRP A 323 2.69 0.30 9.45
N TRP A 324 3.14 -0.74 10.17
CA TRP A 324 4.42 -0.74 10.88
C TRP A 324 5.63 -0.59 9.95
N HIS A 325 5.67 -1.28 8.81
CA HIS A 325 6.77 -1.14 7.85
C HIS A 325 6.86 0.29 7.30
N TYR A 326 5.73 0.88 6.94
CA TYR A 326 5.66 2.23 6.41
C TYR A 326 5.99 3.32 7.45
N SER A 327 5.80 3.07 8.74
CA SER A 327 6.20 4.02 9.79
C SER A 327 7.73 4.16 9.96
N GLN A 328 8.50 3.20 9.42
CA GLN A 328 9.96 3.15 9.48
C GLN A 328 10.67 3.73 8.24
N GLY A 329 9.93 4.32 7.29
CA GLY A 329 10.49 4.84 6.04
C GLY A 329 11.49 5.99 6.23
N GLY A 330 12.49 6.05 5.35
CA GLY A 330 13.49 7.13 5.34
C GLY A 330 12.88 8.50 5.05
N HIS A 331 13.53 9.56 5.53
CA HIS A 331 13.08 10.95 5.29
C HIS A 331 12.86 11.22 3.80
N ALA A 332 11.69 11.77 3.46
CA ALA A 332 11.24 12.09 2.10
C ALA A 332 11.17 10.91 1.10
N THR A 333 11.58 9.70 1.49
CA THR A 333 11.82 8.59 0.54
C THR A 333 10.54 8.20 -0.19
N PHE A 334 9.46 7.99 0.55
CA PHE A 334 8.13 7.72 0.00
C PHE A 334 7.65 8.81 -0.98
N ALA A 335 7.81 10.09 -0.63
CA ALA A 335 7.38 11.19 -1.50
C ALA A 335 8.15 11.20 -2.84
N ARG A 336 9.45 10.85 -2.81
CA ARG A 336 10.32 10.83 -4.00
C ARG A 336 10.10 9.61 -4.89
N ASP A 337 9.63 8.52 -4.32
CA ASP A 337 9.11 7.38 -5.08
C ASP A 337 7.80 7.71 -5.78
N ILE A 338 6.91 8.44 -5.09
CA ILE A 338 5.63 8.89 -5.67
C ILE A 338 5.82 9.92 -6.80
N GLU A 339 6.91 10.70 -6.79
CA GLU A 339 7.28 11.56 -7.92
C GLU A 339 7.55 10.77 -9.21
N PHE A 340 8.12 9.56 -9.09
CA PHE A 340 8.24 8.64 -10.22
C PHE A 340 6.88 8.03 -10.57
N TYR A 341 6.20 7.41 -9.60
CA TYR A 341 4.95 6.65 -9.79
C TYR A 341 3.77 7.49 -10.29
N SER A 342 3.68 8.75 -9.88
CA SER A 342 2.57 9.64 -10.24
C SER A 342 3.10 10.97 -10.78
N GLY A 343 4.10 10.92 -11.65
CA GLY A 343 4.71 12.10 -12.23
C GLY A 343 5.59 11.79 -13.43
N GLU A 344 6.77 11.22 -13.18
CA GLU A 344 7.81 11.04 -14.21
C GLU A 344 7.50 9.92 -15.20
N TRP A 345 6.98 8.78 -14.74
CA TRP A 345 6.73 7.65 -15.62
C TRP A 345 5.42 7.82 -16.42
N ASP A 346 5.53 7.75 -17.74
CA ASP A 346 4.40 7.78 -18.67
C ASP A 346 4.68 6.82 -19.83
N ALA A 347 3.78 5.85 -19.98
CA ALA A 347 3.82 4.87 -21.04
C ALA A 347 2.59 4.91 -21.97
N ARG A 348 1.70 5.90 -21.87
CA ARG A 348 0.44 5.94 -22.64
C ARG A 348 0.64 5.75 -24.14
N GLU A 349 1.65 6.43 -24.69
CA GLU A 349 1.98 6.39 -26.13
C GLU A 349 2.90 5.24 -26.53
N ARG A 350 3.28 4.36 -25.60
CA ARG A 350 4.32 3.35 -25.84
C ARG A 350 4.09 1.98 -25.26
N VAL A 351 3.14 1.82 -24.35
CA VAL A 351 2.87 0.55 -23.67
C VAL A 351 2.48 -0.55 -24.68
N HIS A 352 1.81 -0.17 -25.77
CA HIS A 352 1.44 -1.07 -26.87
C HIS A 352 2.64 -1.71 -27.59
N ARG A 353 3.86 -1.19 -27.38
CA ARG A 353 5.10 -1.73 -27.95
C ARG A 353 5.68 -2.91 -27.16
N ILE A 354 5.11 -3.25 -26.00
CA ILE A 354 5.50 -4.43 -25.24
C ILE A 354 5.23 -5.68 -26.09
N ASP A 355 6.28 -6.49 -26.31
CA ASP A 355 6.20 -7.73 -27.06
C ASP A 355 6.12 -8.94 -26.12
N THR A 356 4.90 -9.39 -25.86
CA THR A 356 4.62 -10.51 -24.95
C THR A 356 5.09 -11.87 -25.49
N ALA A 357 5.44 -11.97 -26.77
CA ALA A 357 6.06 -13.17 -27.32
C ALA A 357 7.54 -13.30 -26.90
N ARG A 358 8.21 -12.18 -26.60
CA ARG A 358 9.58 -12.18 -26.06
C ARG A 358 9.60 -12.38 -24.55
N CYS A 359 8.63 -11.80 -23.85
CA CYS A 359 8.48 -11.91 -22.41
C CYS A 359 6.99 -11.90 -22.01
N PRO A 360 6.42 -13.03 -21.56
CA PRO A 360 5.04 -13.10 -21.10
C PRO A 360 4.74 -12.06 -20.02
N LEU A 361 3.62 -11.35 -20.17
CA LEU A 361 3.18 -10.31 -19.24
C LEU A 361 1.84 -10.66 -18.60
N PHE A 362 1.83 -10.67 -17.28
CA PHE A 362 0.65 -10.84 -16.45
C PHE A 362 0.43 -9.55 -15.65
N MET A 363 -0.79 -9.02 -15.69
CA MET A 363 -1.21 -7.84 -14.95
C MET A 363 -2.30 -8.23 -13.96
N LEU A 364 -2.15 -7.83 -12.70
CA LEU A 364 -3.10 -8.13 -11.63
C LEU A 364 -3.46 -6.86 -10.87
N THR A 365 -4.73 -6.66 -10.52
CA THR A 365 -5.15 -5.45 -9.79
C THR A 365 -6.21 -5.79 -8.74
N GLY A 366 -6.01 -5.31 -7.51
CA GLY A 366 -6.94 -5.49 -6.40
C GLY A 366 -8.26 -4.75 -6.62
N GLU A 367 -9.38 -5.38 -6.29
CA GLU A 367 -10.72 -4.78 -6.37
C GLU A 367 -10.84 -3.46 -5.57
N TYR A 368 -10.17 -3.38 -4.41
CA TYR A 368 -10.23 -2.23 -3.50
C TYR A 368 -9.16 -1.18 -3.78
N ASP A 369 -8.28 -1.39 -4.76
CA ASP A 369 -7.26 -0.41 -5.10
C ASP A 369 -7.89 0.84 -5.74
N TYR A 370 -7.91 1.94 -4.98
CA TYR A 370 -8.33 3.24 -5.47
C TYR A 370 -7.19 4.07 -6.07
N SER A 371 -5.94 3.65 -5.94
CA SER A 371 -4.77 4.24 -6.60
C SER A 371 -4.76 3.81 -8.06
N CYS A 372 -4.56 2.51 -8.30
CA CYS A 372 -4.55 1.88 -9.60
C CYS A 372 -5.84 1.09 -9.79
N THR A 373 -6.90 1.71 -10.35
CA THR A 373 -8.19 1.02 -10.39
C THR A 373 -8.17 -0.14 -11.38
N VAL A 374 -8.98 -1.18 -11.10
CA VAL A 374 -9.19 -2.33 -12.00
C VAL A 374 -9.48 -1.87 -13.43
N GLU A 375 -10.30 -0.83 -13.60
CA GLU A 375 -10.64 -0.29 -14.92
C GLU A 375 -9.44 0.32 -15.63
N ALA A 376 -8.58 1.04 -14.91
CA ALA A 376 -7.39 1.66 -15.47
C ALA A 376 -6.38 0.57 -15.90
N SER A 377 -6.10 -0.41 -15.03
CA SER A 377 -5.18 -1.51 -15.35
C SER A 377 -5.69 -2.38 -16.49
N ALA A 378 -7.00 -2.67 -16.53
CA ALA A 378 -7.61 -3.40 -17.65
C ALA A 378 -7.48 -2.61 -18.97
N ALA A 379 -7.70 -1.30 -18.93
CA ALA A 379 -7.54 -0.43 -20.10
C ALA A 379 -6.08 -0.39 -20.60
N THR A 380 -5.10 -0.38 -19.68
CA THR A 380 -3.68 -0.52 -20.04
C THR A 380 -3.39 -1.88 -20.66
N ALA A 381 -3.84 -2.97 -20.04
CA ALA A 381 -3.61 -4.33 -20.55
C ALA A 381 -4.20 -4.53 -21.96
N ALA A 382 -5.37 -3.95 -22.23
CA ALA A 382 -6.00 -4.02 -23.55
C ALA A 382 -5.18 -3.34 -24.67
N LYS A 383 -4.27 -2.42 -24.34
CA LYS A 383 -3.35 -1.80 -25.31
C LYS A 383 -2.17 -2.71 -25.66
N ILE A 384 -1.90 -3.74 -24.86
CA ILE A 384 -0.73 -4.62 -24.97
C ILE A 384 -1.16 -5.96 -25.57
N ARG A 385 -0.70 -6.25 -26.80
CA ARG A 385 -1.04 -7.51 -27.45
C ARG A 385 -0.51 -8.71 -26.65
N GLY A 386 -1.42 -9.60 -26.24
CA GLY A 386 -1.09 -10.82 -25.51
C GLY A 386 -0.86 -10.64 -24.00
N ALA A 387 -1.02 -9.43 -23.45
CA ALA A 387 -1.02 -9.25 -22.00
C ALA A 387 -2.25 -9.93 -21.39
N ARG A 388 -2.08 -10.49 -20.18
CA ARG A 388 -3.17 -11.14 -19.45
C ARG A 388 -3.51 -10.36 -18.21
N PHE A 389 -4.76 -9.96 -18.09
CA PHE A 389 -5.24 -9.17 -16.96
C PHE A 389 -6.13 -10.00 -16.04
N THR A 390 -5.96 -9.84 -14.72
CA THR A 390 -6.80 -10.45 -13.69
C THR A 390 -7.15 -9.44 -12.60
N ALA A 391 -8.43 -9.17 -12.39
CA ALA A 391 -8.89 -8.49 -11.18
C ALA A 391 -8.84 -9.46 -9.99
N MET A 392 -8.47 -8.97 -8.81
CA MET A 392 -8.37 -9.77 -7.58
C MET A 392 -9.44 -9.32 -6.57
N PRO A 393 -10.61 -10.01 -6.52
CA PRO A 393 -11.68 -9.69 -5.57
C PRO A 393 -11.19 -9.72 -4.12
N GLY A 394 -11.61 -8.74 -3.31
CA GLY A 394 -11.25 -8.67 -1.89
C GLY A 394 -9.78 -8.34 -1.58
N ILE A 395 -8.97 -7.94 -2.57
CA ILE A 395 -7.61 -7.43 -2.40
C ILE A 395 -7.56 -5.92 -2.67
N GLY A 396 -6.71 -5.18 -1.97
CA GLY A 396 -6.40 -3.76 -2.20
C GLY A 396 -5.09 -3.55 -2.96
N HIS A 397 -4.33 -2.51 -2.58
CA HIS A 397 -3.12 -2.09 -3.30
C HIS A 397 -1.83 -2.85 -2.95
N PHE A 398 -1.84 -3.75 -1.97
CA PHE A 398 -0.63 -4.46 -1.51
C PHE A 398 -0.79 -5.98 -1.56
N PRO A 399 -1.06 -6.59 -2.73
CA PRO A 399 -1.57 -7.96 -2.82
C PRO A 399 -0.75 -8.99 -2.02
N PHE A 400 0.58 -8.98 -2.19
CA PHE A 400 1.48 -9.93 -1.54
C PHE A 400 1.68 -9.71 -0.05
N ALA A 401 1.36 -8.52 0.48
CA ALA A 401 1.57 -8.18 1.88
C ALA A 401 0.26 -8.13 2.67
N GLU A 402 -0.84 -7.67 2.07
CA GLU A 402 -2.10 -7.42 2.80
C GLU A 402 -2.93 -8.68 2.96
N ASN A 403 -2.90 -9.60 2.00
CA ASN A 403 -3.58 -10.89 2.09
C ASN A 403 -2.82 -11.97 1.30
N PRO A 404 -1.67 -12.44 1.83
CA PRO A 404 -0.81 -13.40 1.13
C PRO A 404 -1.50 -14.72 0.74
N PRO A 405 -2.38 -15.32 1.58
CA PRO A 405 -3.12 -16.52 1.19
C PRO A 405 -4.02 -16.30 -0.03
N LEU A 406 -4.78 -15.20 -0.06
CA LEU A 406 -5.67 -14.88 -1.19
C LEU A 406 -4.88 -14.51 -2.44
N PHE A 407 -3.79 -13.75 -2.30
CA PHE A 407 -2.90 -13.46 -3.43
C PHE A 407 -2.26 -14.72 -4.03
N ALA A 408 -1.92 -15.71 -3.20
CA ALA A 408 -1.37 -16.97 -3.67
C ALA A 408 -2.33 -17.75 -4.59
N GLU A 409 -3.65 -17.60 -4.42
CA GLU A 409 -4.66 -18.20 -5.31
C GLU A 409 -4.56 -17.65 -6.74
N HIS A 410 -4.11 -16.41 -6.91
CA HIS A 410 -3.87 -15.79 -8.22
C HIS A 410 -2.44 -16.00 -8.73
N LEU A 411 -1.45 -15.96 -7.84
CA LEU A 411 -0.03 -16.05 -8.21
C LEU A 411 0.39 -17.47 -8.60
N LEU A 412 -0.03 -18.49 -7.84
CA LEU A 412 0.44 -19.86 -8.05
C LEU A 412 0.09 -20.43 -9.44
N PRO A 413 -1.14 -20.25 -9.97
CA PRO A 413 -1.46 -20.71 -11.33
C PRO A 413 -0.55 -20.08 -12.40
N ILE A 414 -0.23 -18.79 -12.27
CA ILE A 414 0.67 -18.08 -13.19
C ILE A 414 2.08 -18.68 -13.13
N LEU A 415 2.60 -18.90 -11.92
CA LEU A 415 3.93 -19.47 -11.74
C LEU A 415 4.00 -20.93 -12.22
N ASP A 416 2.94 -21.71 -12.04
CA ASP A 416 2.87 -23.09 -12.53
C ASP A 416 2.87 -23.15 -14.05
N GLU A 417 2.17 -22.24 -14.71
CA GLU A 417 2.23 -22.10 -16.18
C GLU A 417 3.64 -21.73 -16.65
N ILE A 418 4.27 -20.71 -16.06
CA ILE A 418 5.64 -20.29 -16.44
C ILE A 418 6.63 -21.46 -16.27
N ARG A 419 6.45 -22.28 -15.25
CA ARG A 419 7.27 -23.48 -15.01
C ARG A 419 7.05 -24.56 -16.06
N ALA A 420 5.84 -24.72 -16.57
CA ALA A 420 5.49 -25.71 -17.57
C ALA A 420 6.11 -25.34 -18.94
N THR A 421 5.96 -24.08 -19.37
CA THR A 421 6.40 -23.62 -20.70
C THR A 421 7.91 -23.67 -20.92
N ALA A 422 8.70 -23.62 -19.85
CA ALA A 422 10.16 -23.65 -19.95
C ALA A 422 10.76 -25.04 -19.65
N ARG A 423 9.96 -26.10 -19.74
CA ARG A 423 10.42 -27.51 -19.83
C ARG A 423 10.40 -28.03 -21.28
N GLU A 424 9.78 -27.28 -22.19
CA GLU A 424 9.92 -27.40 -23.64
C GLU A 424 11.09 -26.54 -24.11
#